data_AF-A0A424RI03-F1
#
_entry.id   AF-A0A424RI03-F1
#
_cell.length_a   1.000
_cell.length_b   1.000
_cell.length_c   1.000
_cell.angle_alpha   90.00
_cell.angle_beta   90.00
_cell.angle_gamma   90.00
#
_symmetry.space_group_name_H-M   'P 1'
#
loop_
_entity.id
_entity.type
_entity.pdbx_description
1 polymer ?
#
loop_
_entity_poly.entity_id
_entity_poly.type
_entity_poly.pdbx_seq_one_letter_code
_entity_poly.pdbx_strand_id
1 'polypeptide(L)'
;MSSSTSRSLVPMANRELSIKPASHVTTTSSLNENNHQFTSREDVKKYLPDILGKVLAQIWIDPEFRRDFSSNPAKTLAKNGVILPENTEIEFQREDSQRPRIVVFERRPGSKFKLRIFYLQLVMMAGR
;
A
#
# COMPACT_ATOMS: atom_id res chain seq x y z
N MET A 1 36.46 47.12 10.02
CA MET A 1 37.00 45.81 9.61
C MET A 1 36.46 44.76 10.58
N SER A 2 36.12 43.59 10.05
CA SER A 2 34.99 42.74 10.45
C SER A 2 35.14 41.99 11.78
N SER A 3 34.02 41.83 12.50
CA SER A 3 33.89 41.09 13.76
C SER A 3 33.96 39.58 13.56
N SER A 4 34.90 38.94 14.27
CA SER A 4 35.06 37.49 14.36
C SER A 4 33.87 36.88 15.12
N THR A 5 32.96 36.20 14.41
CA THR A 5 31.85 35.46 15.02
C THR A 5 32.27 34.01 15.23
N SER A 6 32.60 33.67 16.47
CA SER A 6 32.94 32.32 16.91
C SER A 6 31.80 31.33 16.61
N ARG A 7 32.09 30.29 15.80
CA ARG A 7 31.23 29.12 15.60
C ARG A 7 31.61 28.04 16.61
N SER A 8 31.24 28.23 17.87
CA SER A 8 31.40 27.22 18.90
C SER A 8 30.34 26.13 18.73
N LEU A 9 30.75 24.86 18.65
CA LEU A 9 29.84 23.72 18.66
C LEU A 9 29.27 23.56 20.07
N VAL A 10 27.95 23.71 20.22
CA VAL A 10 27.25 23.45 21.47
C VAL A 10 26.96 21.95 21.54
N PRO A 11 27.36 21.22 22.60
CA PRO A 11 26.99 19.82 22.75
C PRO A 11 25.47 19.74 22.96
N MET A 12 24.75 19.19 21.99
CA MET A 12 23.37 18.75 22.22
C MET A 12 23.44 17.47 23.05
N ALA A 13 22.77 17.45 24.20
CA ALA A 13 22.68 16.27 25.04
C ALA A 13 22.20 15.08 24.19
N ASN A 14 22.95 13.98 24.24
CA ASN A 14 22.65 12.76 23.51
C ASN A 14 21.29 12.24 23.98
N ARG A 15 20.23 12.56 23.24
CA ARG A 15 18.93 11.93 23.46
C ARG A 15 19.08 10.53 22.93
N GLU A 16 19.41 9.59 23.81
CA GLU A 16 19.37 8.17 23.50
C GLU A 16 17.97 7.85 22.97
N LEU A 17 17.87 7.77 21.64
CA LEU A 17 16.75 7.13 21.00
C LEU A 17 16.81 5.70 21.51
N SER A 18 15.85 5.35 22.36
CA SER A 18 15.67 3.98 22.81
C SER A 18 15.37 3.14 21.57
N ILE A 19 16.42 2.57 20.98
CA ILE A 19 16.33 1.55 19.95
C ILE A 19 15.82 0.33 20.71
N LYS A 20 14.50 0.14 20.72
CA LYS A 20 13.92 -1.12 21.17
C LYS A 20 14.58 -2.23 20.32
N PRO A 21 15.20 -3.25 20.94
CA PRO A 21 15.82 -4.32 20.20
C PRO A 21 14.76 -4.97 19.29
N ALA A 22 15.19 -5.31 18.07
CA ALA A 22 14.40 -5.98 17.05
C ALA A 22 13.90 -7.33 17.58
N SER A 23 12.84 -7.30 18.39
CA SER A 23 12.03 -8.46 18.65
C SER A 23 11.33 -8.78 17.35
N HIS A 24 11.36 -10.04 16.99
CA HIS A 24 10.74 -10.62 15.80
C HIS A 24 9.24 -10.28 15.77
N VAL A 25 8.92 -9.12 15.22
CA VAL A 25 7.56 -8.63 14.99
C VAL A 25 7.07 -9.38 13.75
N THR A 26 6.68 -10.64 13.95
CA THR A 26 5.61 -11.28 13.17
C THR A 26 4.29 -10.60 13.54
N THR A 27 4.26 -9.28 13.49
CA THR A 27 3.02 -8.54 13.53
C THR A 27 2.69 -8.39 12.07
N THR A 28 1.79 -9.25 11.61
CA THR A 28 0.91 -8.95 10.49
C THR A 28 0.54 -7.49 10.63
N SER A 29 1.24 -6.63 9.88
CA SER A 29 0.98 -5.20 9.89
C SER A 29 -0.41 -5.10 9.31
N SER A 30 -1.42 -5.04 10.18
CA SER A 30 -2.82 -5.01 9.78
C SER A 30 -2.93 -3.87 8.79
N LEU A 31 -3.13 -4.20 7.50
CA LEU A 31 -3.20 -3.18 6.45
C LEU A 31 -4.17 -2.06 6.84
N ASN A 32 -5.18 -2.42 7.64
CA ASN A 32 -6.10 -1.51 8.28
C ASN A 32 -6.33 -1.89 9.75
N GLU A 33 -6.20 -0.94 10.67
CA GLU A 33 -6.71 -1.07 12.05
C GLU A 33 -8.25 -1.04 12.10
N ASN A 34 -8.89 -0.68 10.99
CA ASN A 34 -10.34 -0.59 10.84
C ASN A 34 -10.78 -1.51 9.69
N ASN A 35 -11.64 -2.49 9.95
CA ASN A 35 -12.25 -3.34 8.93
C ASN A 35 -13.05 -2.45 7.96
N HIS A 36 -12.58 -2.28 6.72
CA HIS A 36 -13.23 -1.43 5.73
C HIS A 36 -14.15 -2.27 4.85
N GLN A 37 -15.46 -2.09 5.05
CA GLN A 37 -16.48 -2.68 4.18
C GLN A 37 -16.94 -1.62 3.18
N PHE A 38 -16.76 -1.91 1.89
CA PHE A 38 -17.19 -1.04 0.81
C PHE A 38 -18.61 -1.42 0.38
N THR A 39 -19.52 -0.46 0.40
CA THR A 39 -20.91 -0.65 -0.04
C THR A 39 -21.24 0.06 -1.34
N SER A 40 -20.56 1.17 -1.65
CA SER A 40 -20.79 1.93 -2.88
C SER A 40 -19.53 2.15 -3.73
N ARG A 41 -19.75 2.43 -5.01
CA ARG A 41 -18.71 2.75 -5.99
C ARG A 41 -17.93 4.01 -5.61
N GLU A 42 -18.60 4.99 -5.03
CA GLU A 42 -18.01 6.26 -4.61
C GLU A 42 -17.00 6.04 -3.48
N ASP A 43 -17.32 5.18 -2.52
CA ASP A 43 -16.42 4.81 -1.42
C ASP A 43 -15.21 4.05 -1.94
N VAL A 44 -15.43 3.11 -2.87
CA VAL A 44 -14.36 2.40 -3.58
C VAL A 44 -13.41 3.40 -4.25
N LYS A 45 -13.92 4.42 -4.94
CA LYS A 45 -13.06 5.44 -5.57
C LYS A 45 -12.32 6.31 -4.56
N LYS A 46 -12.91 6.58 -3.39
CA LYS A 46 -12.39 7.52 -2.42
C LYS A 46 -11.32 6.91 -1.51
N TYR A 47 -11.53 5.68 -1.02
CA TYR A 47 -10.65 5.08 0.00
C TYR A 47 -9.82 3.92 -0.51
N LEU A 48 -10.31 3.16 -1.50
CA LEU A 48 -9.57 2.00 -2.00
C LEU A 48 -8.19 2.35 -2.60
N PRO A 49 -7.98 3.50 -3.27
CA PRO A 49 -6.65 3.89 -3.73
C PRO A 49 -5.59 3.97 -2.62
N ASP A 50 -5.92 4.52 -1.45
CA ASP A 50 -4.96 4.63 -0.34
C ASP A 50 -4.58 3.24 0.21
N ILE A 51 -5.58 2.39 0.40
CA ILE A 51 -5.39 1.00 0.86
C ILE A 51 -4.55 0.22 -0.16
N LEU A 52 -4.89 0.31 -1.45
CA LEU A 52 -4.13 -0.37 -2.51
C LEU A 52 -2.72 0.20 -2.66
N GLY A 53 -2.47 1.45 -2.29
CA GLY A 53 -1.13 2.02 -2.18
C GLY A 53 -0.27 1.28 -1.15
N LYS A 54 -0.82 1.01 0.04
CA LYS A 54 -0.15 0.22 1.09
C LYS A 54 0.07 -1.22 0.65
N VAL A 55 -0.93 -1.83 0.02
CA VAL A 55 -0.85 -3.18 -0.57
C VAL A 55 0.29 -3.25 -1.59
N LEU A 56 0.40 -2.27 -2.50
CA LEU A 56 1.47 -2.20 -3.50
C LEU A 56 2.86 -2.11 -2.85
N ALA A 57 3.01 -1.32 -1.79
CA ALA A 57 4.26 -1.25 -1.05
C ALA A 57 4.59 -2.59 -0.39
N GLN A 58 3.59 -3.28 0.18
CA GLN A 58 3.78 -4.58 0.82
C GLN A 58 4.14 -5.70 -0.15
N ILE A 59 3.50 -5.74 -1.33
CA ILE A 59 3.85 -6.65 -2.44
C ILE A 59 5.34 -6.58 -2.78
N TRP A 60 5.95 -5.41 -2.57
CA TRP A 60 7.34 -5.16 -2.88
C TRP A 60 8.32 -5.60 -1.79
N ILE A 61 7.87 -5.61 -0.54
CA ILE A 61 8.67 -6.00 0.63
C ILE A 61 8.52 -7.49 0.93
N ASP A 62 7.34 -8.06 0.67
CA ASP A 62 6.96 -9.41 1.04
C ASP A 62 6.62 -10.27 -0.21
N PRO A 63 7.54 -11.14 -0.65
CA PRO A 63 7.34 -12.03 -1.80
C PRO A 63 6.22 -13.07 -1.60
N GLU A 64 5.96 -13.47 -0.35
CA GLU A 64 4.86 -14.39 -0.04
C GLU A 64 3.52 -13.69 -0.18
N PHE A 65 3.39 -12.48 0.35
CA PHE A 65 2.21 -11.64 0.13
C PHE A 65 1.98 -11.40 -1.37
N ARG A 66 3.03 -11.11 -2.14
CA ARG A 66 2.95 -10.96 -3.59
C ARG A 66 2.37 -12.20 -4.27
N ARG A 67 2.82 -13.39 -3.90
CA ARG A 67 2.33 -14.66 -4.45
C ARG A 67 0.85 -14.88 -4.11
N ASP A 68 0.46 -14.64 -2.86
CA ASP A 68 -0.93 -14.76 -2.41
C ASP A 68 -1.84 -13.75 -3.13
N PHE A 69 -1.37 -12.50 -3.28
CA PHE A 69 -2.11 -11.44 -3.96
C PHE A 69 -2.27 -11.71 -5.46
N SER A 70 -1.24 -12.24 -6.12
CA SER A 70 -1.29 -12.67 -7.52
C SER A 70 -2.31 -13.79 -7.73
N SER A 71 -2.32 -14.79 -6.85
CA SER A 71 -3.24 -15.92 -6.95
C SER A 71 -4.70 -15.52 -6.77
N ASN A 72 -4.99 -14.71 -5.74
CA ASN A 72 -6.34 -14.22 -5.50
C ASN A 72 -6.31 -12.87 -4.75
N PRO A 73 -6.39 -11.74 -5.45
CA PRO A 73 -6.25 -10.41 -4.84
C PRO A 73 -7.43 -10.09 -3.91
N ALA A 74 -8.66 -10.47 -4.28
CA ALA A 74 -9.85 -10.25 -3.46
C ALA A 74 -9.79 -11.01 -2.13
N LYS A 75 -9.38 -12.29 -2.17
CA LYS A 75 -9.20 -13.10 -0.96
C LYS A 75 -8.09 -12.55 -0.07
N THR A 76 -6.98 -12.10 -0.67
CA THR A 76 -5.87 -11.51 0.07
C THR A 76 -6.29 -10.20 0.75
N LEU A 77 -7.05 -9.35 0.07
CA LEU A 77 -7.63 -8.14 0.67
C LEU A 77 -8.59 -8.46 1.81
N ALA A 78 -9.47 -9.45 1.65
CA ALA A 78 -10.39 -9.88 2.69
C ALA A 78 -9.66 -10.38 3.95
N LYS A 79 -8.60 -11.17 3.80
CA LYS A 79 -7.73 -11.60 4.92
C LYS A 79 -7.14 -10.41 5.70
N ASN A 80 -6.94 -9.28 5.03
CA ASN A 80 -6.38 -8.06 5.59
C ASN A 80 -7.45 -7.03 5.98
N GLY A 81 -8.72 -7.44 6.13
CA GLY A 81 -9.81 -6.59 6.61
C GLY A 81 -10.39 -5.64 5.56
N VAL A 82 -10.22 -5.94 4.27
CA VAL A 82 -10.80 -5.18 3.15
C VAL A 82 -11.84 -6.04 2.45
N ILE A 83 -13.12 -5.71 2.64
CA ILE A 83 -14.22 -6.42 1.98
C ILE A 83 -14.70 -5.58 0.81
N LEU A 84 -14.49 -6.11 -0.40
CA LEU A 84 -14.92 -5.49 -1.63
C LEU A 84 -16.39 -5.81 -1.91
N PRO A 85 -17.13 -4.93 -2.61
CA PRO A 85 -18.46 -5.25 -3.08
C PRO A 85 -18.41 -6.37 -4.13
N GLU A 86 -19.46 -7.18 -4.24
CA GLU A 86 -19.53 -8.31 -5.19
C GLU A 86 -19.39 -7.91 -6.65
N ASN A 87 -19.74 -6.66 -6.99
CA ASN A 87 -19.61 -6.12 -8.32
C ASN A 87 -18.20 -5.58 -8.64
N THR A 88 -17.25 -5.65 -7.70
CA THR A 88 -15.89 -5.14 -7.87
C THR A 88 -14.93 -6.28 -8.14
N GLU A 89 -14.09 -6.10 -9.16
CA GLU A 89 -13.08 -7.07 -9.56
C GLU A 89 -11.71 -6.39 -9.58
N ILE A 90 -10.69 -7.09 -9.08
CA ILE A 90 -9.32 -6.58 -9.00
C ILE A 90 -8.42 -7.51 -9.79
N GLU A 91 -7.59 -6.92 -10.64
CA GLU A 91 -6.55 -7.62 -11.38
C GLU A 91 -5.17 -7.11 -10.97
N PHE A 92 -4.27 -8.05 -10.70
CA PHE A 92 -2.85 -7.77 -10.57
C PHE A 92 -2.16 -8.02 -11.90
N GLN A 93 -1.65 -6.96 -12.51
CA GLN A 93 -1.00 -6.99 -13.82
C GLN A 93 0.49 -6.68 -13.68
N ARG A 94 1.29 -7.20 -14.63
CA ARG A 94 2.72 -6.93 -14.72
C ARG A 94 3.48 -7.29 -13.42
N GLU A 95 3.08 -8.39 -12.80
CA GLU A 95 3.56 -8.83 -11.49
C GLU A 95 5.09 -9.01 -11.43
N ASP A 96 5.72 -9.52 -12.48
CA ASP A 96 7.18 -9.75 -12.58
C ASP A 96 7.96 -8.53 -13.10
N SER A 97 7.29 -7.40 -13.32
CA SER A 97 7.94 -6.20 -13.83
C SER A 97 8.38 -5.27 -12.70
N GLN A 98 9.32 -4.38 -13.02
CA GLN A 98 9.70 -3.25 -12.17
C GLN A 98 8.55 -2.25 -11.90
N ARG A 99 7.36 -2.48 -12.47
CA ARG A 99 6.19 -1.59 -12.41
C ARG A 99 4.91 -2.40 -12.19
N PRO A 100 4.74 -3.03 -11.02
CA PRO A 100 3.52 -3.76 -10.70
C PRO A 100 2.31 -2.82 -10.77
N ARG A 101 1.21 -3.32 -11.34
CA ARG A 101 -0.01 -2.54 -11.56
C ARG A 101 -1.22 -3.28 -11.01
N ILE A 102 -2.03 -2.59 -10.22
CA ILE A 102 -3.35 -3.07 -9.80
C ILE A 102 -4.41 -2.33 -10.60
N VAL A 103 -5.33 -3.06 -11.20
CA VAL A 103 -6.46 -2.48 -11.95
C VAL A 103 -7.76 -2.87 -11.27
N VAL A 104 -8.61 -1.89 -11.01
CA VAL A 104 -9.91 -2.09 -10.36
C VAL A 104 -11.01 -1.91 -11.39
N PHE A 105 -11.89 -2.90 -11.46
CA PHE A 105 -13.03 -2.94 -12.35
C PHE A 105 -14.33 -3.01 -11.56
N GLU A 106 -15.39 -2.52 -12.19
CA GLU A 106 -16.77 -2.70 -11.77
C GLU A 106 -17.48 -3.53 -12.84
N ARG A 107 -18.09 -4.64 -12.42
CA ARG A 107 -18.90 -5.51 -13.27
C ARG A 107 -20.37 -5.15 -13.09
N ARG A 108 -21.09 -4.96 -14.20
CA ARG A 108 -22.54 -4.78 -14.11
C ARG A 108 -23.22 -6.11 -13.77
N PRO A 109 -24.18 -6.15 -12.84
CA PRO A 109 -24.95 -7.36 -12.56
C PRO A 109 -25.57 -7.92 -13.86
N GLY A 110 -25.38 -9.21 -14.11
CA GLY A 110 -25.89 -9.88 -15.31
C GLY A 110 -25.12 -9.62 -16.62
N SER A 111 -23.99 -8.90 -16.60
CA SER A 111 -23.16 -8.67 -17.78
C SER A 111 -21.73 -9.18 -17.59
N LYS A 112 -21.14 -9.70 -18.67
CA LYS A 112 -19.69 -9.99 -18.73
C LYS A 112 -18.84 -8.73 -18.90
N PHE A 113 -19.47 -7.57 -19.11
CA PHE A 113 -18.77 -6.32 -19.29
C PHE A 113 -18.21 -5.79 -17.97
N LYS A 114 -16.90 -5.49 -17.96
CA LYS A 114 -16.19 -4.88 -16.85
C LYS A 114 -15.76 -3.45 -17.21
N LEU A 115 -16.14 -2.49 -16.36
CA LEU A 115 -15.78 -1.09 -16.50
C LEU A 115 -14.58 -0.80 -15.61
N ARG A 116 -13.46 -0.32 -16.18
CA ARG A 116 -12.29 0.07 -15.38
C ARG A 116 -12.62 1.32 -14.58
N ILE A 117 -12.53 1.24 -13.26
CA ILE A 117 -12.72 2.37 -12.35
C ILE A 117 -11.44 3.21 -12.29
N PHE A 118 -10.32 2.57 -11.96
CA PHE A 118 -9.00 3.18 -11.89
C PHE A 118 -7.91 2.10 -11.96
N TYR A 119 -6.66 2.54 -12.05
CA TYR A 119 -5.49 1.69 -11.84
C TYR A 119 -4.49 2.41 -10.96
N LEU A 120 -3.77 1.65 -10.14
CA LEU A 120 -2.59 2.13 -9.42
C LEU A 120 -1.38 1.39 -9.93
N GLN A 121 -0.26 2.11 -10.05
CA GLN A 121 1.02 1.54 -10.41
C GLN A 121 2.07 2.15 -9.50
N LEU A 122 2.87 1.29 -8.87
CA LEU A 122 4.03 1.75 -8.12
C LEU A 122 5.17 2.01 -9.12
N VAL A 123 5.76 3.20 -9.05
CA VAL A 123 6.88 3.60 -9.89
C VAL A 123 8.03 4.08 -9.03
N MET A 124 9.18 3.46 -9.19
CA MET A 124 10.42 4.01 -8.65
C MET A 124 10.94 5.10 -9.57
N MET A 125 11.31 6.21 -8.95
CA MET A 125 12.03 7.28 -9.59
C MET A 125 13.42 7.34 -8.95
N ALA A 126 14.45 7.04 -9.73
CA ALA A 126 15.82 7.39 -9.37
C ALA A 126 16.11 8.75 -10.00
N GLY A 127 16.38 9.77 -9.17
CA GLY A 127 16.83 11.08 -9.62
C GLY A 127 18.32 11.08 -9.94
N ARG A 128 18.76 12.03 -10.76
CA ARG A 128 20.17 12.34 -10.99
C ARG A 128 20.63 13.41 -10.01
#